data_AF-A0A946DZ12-F1
#
_entry.id   AF-A0A946DZ12-F1
#
_cell.length_a   1.000
_cell.length_b   1.000
_cell.length_c   1.000
_cell.angle_alpha   90.00
_cell.angle_beta   90.00
_cell.angle_gamma   90.00
#
_symmetry.space_group_name_H-M   'P 1'
#
loop_
_entity.id
_entity.type
_entity.pdbx_description
1 polymer ?
#
loop_
_entity_poly.entity_id
_entity_poly.type
_entity_poly.pdbx_seq_one_letter_code
_entity_poly.pdbx_strand_id
1 'polypeptide(L)'
;MTDAANLARTDYDEDGCKGPLRVLSQERAAEILASLDAVTQADVAGVKHPWFYKSYLLFTWMNELVRTPAVLDAVEQVIGPNQMVM
;
A
#
# COMPACT_ATOMS: atom_id res chain seq x y z
N MET A 1 22.30 5.52 9.42
CA MET A 1 21.41 5.53 10.59
C MET A 1 20.00 5.26 10.07
N THR A 2 19.67 3.99 9.87
CA THR A 2 18.32 3.55 9.52
C THR A 2 18.06 2.33 10.39
N ASP A 3 17.45 2.60 11.53
CA ASP A 3 16.93 1.58 12.43
C ASP A 3 15.68 1.01 11.75
N ALA A 4 15.88 0.09 10.81
CA ALA A 4 14.78 -0.64 10.21
C ALA A 4 14.26 -1.56 11.31
N ALA A 5 13.25 -1.06 12.02
CA ALA A 5 12.60 -1.71 13.15
C ALA A 5 12.44 -3.21 12.84
N ASN A 6 13.24 -4.01 13.53
CA ASN A 6 13.16 -5.46 13.49
C ASN A 6 11.90 -5.83 14.29
N LEU A 7 10.79 -6.01 13.58
CA LEU A 7 9.46 -6.15 14.14
C LEU A 7 9.14 -7.62 14.30
N ALA A 8 8.95 -8.08 15.54
CA ALA A 8 8.63 -9.48 15.81
C ALA A 8 7.24 -9.84 15.26
N ARG A 9 7.12 -11.00 14.61
CA ARG A 9 5.86 -11.58 14.12
C ARG A 9 4.81 -11.80 15.22
N THR A 10 5.27 -11.97 16.46
CA THR A 10 4.45 -12.33 17.64
C THR A 10 3.24 -11.42 17.84
N ASP A 11 3.38 -10.10 17.68
CA ASP A 11 2.26 -9.17 17.89
C ASP A 11 1.11 -9.41 16.90
N TYR A 12 1.44 -9.72 15.64
CA TYR A 12 0.41 -10.01 14.62
C TYR A 12 -0.32 -11.32 14.91
N ASP A 13 0.41 -12.34 15.36
CA ASP A 13 -0.16 -13.65 15.67
C ASP A 13 -1.13 -13.60 16.86
N GLU A 14 -0.91 -12.69 17.82
CA GLU A 14 -1.79 -12.50 19.00
C GLU A 14 -2.96 -11.54 18.72
N ASP A 15 -2.69 -10.37 18.12
CA ASP A 15 -3.68 -9.30 17.97
C ASP A 15 -4.46 -9.36 16.63
N GLY A 16 -4.04 -10.21 15.70
CA GLY A 16 -4.59 -10.29 14.34
C GLY A 16 -4.29 -9.06 13.47
N CYS A 17 -3.51 -8.10 13.99
CA CYS A 17 -3.09 -6.90 13.28
C CYS A 17 -1.77 -6.37 13.85
N LYS A 18 -1.06 -5.54 13.07
CA LYS A 18 0.17 -4.90 13.52
C LYS A 18 0.29 -3.47 12.99
N GLY A 19 0.55 -2.52 13.88
CA GLY A 19 0.75 -1.12 13.54
C GLY A 19 1.00 -0.24 14.76
N PRO A 20 1.39 1.03 14.54
CA PRO A 20 1.59 1.69 13.26
C PRO A 20 2.90 1.28 12.55
N LEU A 21 2.87 1.16 11.22
CA LEU A 21 4.05 0.91 10.39
C LEU A 21 4.33 2.11 9.47
N ARG A 22 5.56 2.61 9.52
CA ARG A 22 6.01 3.69 8.63
C ARG A 22 6.43 3.10 7.29
N VAL A 23 5.53 3.15 6.30
CA VAL A 23 5.79 2.63 4.94
C VAL A 23 6.08 3.71 3.90
N LEU A 24 5.71 4.96 4.17
CA LEU A 24 5.94 6.13 3.31
C LEU A 24 6.50 7.30 4.11
N SER A 25 7.27 8.17 3.47
CA SER A 25 7.55 9.49 4.02
C SER A 25 6.27 10.34 4.02
N GLN A 26 6.26 11.43 4.79
CA GLN A 26 5.11 12.33 4.83
C GLN A 26 4.88 13.01 3.47
N GLU A 27 5.96 13.35 2.79
CA GLU A 27 5.96 13.96 1.45
C GLU A 27 5.36 12.99 0.43
N ARG A 28 5.83 11.74 0.41
CA ARG A 28 5.31 10.73 -0.53
C ARG A 28 3.83 10.42 -0.27
N ALA A 29 3.42 10.37 0.99
CA ALA A 29 2.01 10.21 1.34
C ALA A 29 1.16 11.39 0.82
N ALA A 30 1.65 12.63 0.94
CA ALA A 30 0.97 13.81 0.41
C ALA A 30 0.87 13.82 -1.12
N GLU A 31 1.90 13.37 -1.84
CA GLU A 31 1.88 13.25 -3.31
C GLU A 31 0.84 12.24 -3.80
N ILE A 32 0.76 11.09 -3.15
CA ILE A 32 -0.22 10.05 -3.48
C ILE A 32 -1.63 10.56 -3.19
N LEU A 33 -1.83 11.24 -2.06
CA LEU A 33 -3.12 11.85 -1.74
C LEU A 33 -3.54 12.90 -2.77
N ALA A 34 -2.62 13.77 -3.18
CA ALA A 34 -2.88 14.74 -4.25
C ALA A 34 -3.22 14.07 -5.58
N SER A 35 -2.59 12.93 -5.90
CA SER A 35 -2.90 12.14 -7.10
C SER A 35 -4.29 11.53 -7.03
N LEU A 36 -4.71 11.06 -5.85
CA LEU A 36 -6.05 10.54 -5.60
C LEU A 36 -7.10 11.65 -5.74
N ASP A 37 -6.86 12.81 -5.14
CA ASP A 37 -7.76 13.97 -5.18
C ASP A 37 -7.89 14.56 -6.59
N ALA A 38 -6.88 14.39 -7.43
CA ALA A 38 -6.90 14.82 -8.83
C ALA A 38 -7.74 13.90 -9.73
N VAL A 39 -8.14 12.70 -9.28
CA VAL A 39 -8.99 11.80 -10.07
C VAL A 39 -10.40 12.38 -10.18
N THR A 40 -10.81 12.69 -11.40
CA THR A 40 -12.15 13.20 -11.69
C THR A 40 -13.08 12.08 -12.16
N GLN A 41 -14.39 12.33 -12.14
CA GLN A 41 -15.38 11.41 -12.72
C GLN A 41 -15.17 11.20 -14.23
N ALA A 42 -14.58 12.18 -14.94
CA ALA A 42 -14.29 12.05 -16.36
C ALA A 42 -13.16 11.03 -16.61
N ASP A 43 -12.14 11.00 -15.76
CA ASP A 43 -11.00 10.06 -15.88
C ASP A 43 -11.45 8.60 -15.75
N VAL A 44 -12.51 8.36 -14.96
CA VAL A 44 -13.02 7.02 -14.63
C VAL A 44 -14.37 6.71 -15.27
N ALA A 45 -14.84 7.55 -16.20
CA ALA A 45 -16.18 7.44 -16.79
C ALA A 45 -16.41 6.10 -17.53
N GLY A 46 -15.35 5.48 -18.05
CA GLY A 46 -15.41 4.19 -18.74
C GLY A 46 -15.31 2.95 -17.82
N VAL A 47 -15.09 3.14 -16.52
CA VAL A 47 -14.89 2.02 -15.59
C VAL A 47 -16.25 1.49 -15.14
N LYS A 48 -16.54 0.23 -15.49
CA LYS A 48 -17.84 -0.42 -15.20
C LYS A 48 -18.06 -0.71 -13.71
N HIS A 49 -16.98 -0.90 -12.97
CA HIS A 49 -16.97 -1.16 -11.54
C HIS A 49 -16.49 0.09 -10.80
N PRO A 50 -16.71 0.22 -9.48
CA PRO A 50 -16.20 1.38 -8.77
C PRO A 50 -14.67 1.43 -8.92
N TRP A 51 -14.16 2.53 -9.45
CA TRP A 51 -12.77 2.67 -9.89
C TRP A 51 -11.74 2.49 -8.77
N PHE A 52 -12.17 2.64 -7.51
CA PHE A 52 -11.31 2.40 -6.35
C PHE A 52 -11.07 0.89 -6.09
N TYR A 53 -11.84 -0.01 -6.70
CA TYR A 53 -11.53 -1.43 -6.70
C TYR A 53 -10.36 -1.70 -7.63
N LYS A 54 -9.32 -2.35 -7.09
CA LYS A 54 -8.10 -2.68 -7.83
C LYS A 54 -7.52 -1.47 -8.58
N SER A 55 -7.54 -0.30 -7.94
CA SER A 55 -7.10 0.96 -8.54
C SER A 55 -5.63 0.94 -8.99
N TYR A 56 -4.81 0.04 -8.45
CA TYR A 56 -3.47 -0.26 -8.96
C TYR A 56 -3.45 -0.85 -10.38
N LEU A 57 -4.57 -1.30 -10.95
CA LEU A 57 -4.69 -1.65 -12.37
C LEU A 57 -4.96 -0.44 -13.26
N LEU A 58 -5.46 0.66 -12.68
CA LEU A 58 -5.86 1.87 -13.40
C LEU A 58 -4.80 2.97 -13.32
N PHE A 59 -4.10 3.07 -12.18
CA PHE A 59 -3.19 4.16 -11.89
C PHE A 59 -1.78 3.68 -11.56
N THR A 60 -0.78 4.22 -12.25
CA THR A 60 0.63 3.89 -12.03
C THR A 60 1.10 4.21 -10.61
N TRP A 61 0.63 5.31 -10.03
CA TRP A 61 0.98 5.69 -8.65
C TRP A 61 0.40 4.72 -7.60
N MET A 62 -0.79 4.16 -7.82
CA MET A 62 -1.31 3.07 -6.96
C MET A 62 -0.54 1.76 -7.18
N ASN A 63 -0.19 1.46 -8.44
CA ASN A 63 0.60 0.29 -8.82
C ASN A 63 1.99 0.29 -8.17
N GLU A 64 2.60 1.47 -8.04
CA GLU A 64 3.85 1.69 -7.30
C GLU A 64 3.63 1.55 -5.79
N LEU A 65 2.57 2.18 -5.26
CA LEU A 65 2.27 2.13 -3.82
C LEU A 65 2.14 0.68 -3.31
N VAL A 66 1.37 -0.17 -4.01
CA VAL A 66 1.20 -1.58 -3.60
C VAL A 66 2.47 -2.41 -3.71
N ARG A 67 3.51 -1.92 -4.41
CA ARG A 67 4.83 -2.56 -4.54
C ARG A 67 5.93 -1.87 -3.74
N THR A 68 5.56 -0.97 -2.82
CA THR A 68 6.53 -0.29 -1.95
C THR A 68 7.31 -1.34 -1.13
N PRO A 69 8.67 -1.34 -1.15
CA PRO A 69 9.45 -2.35 -0.43
C PRO A 69 9.07 -2.46 1.05
N ALA A 70 8.89 -1.34 1.75
CA ALA A 70 8.47 -1.34 3.15
C ALA A 70 7.10 -2.00 3.40
N VAL A 71 6.18 -1.99 2.42
CA VAL A 71 4.90 -2.71 2.51
C VAL A 71 5.14 -4.20 2.29
N LEU A 72 5.88 -4.57 1.23
CA LEU A 72 6.16 -5.96 0.89
C LEU A 72 6.98 -6.67 1.97
N ASP A 73 7.99 -6.00 2.53
CA ASP A 73 8.83 -6.52 3.62
C ASP A 73 7.98 -6.78 4.89
N ALA A 74 7.05 -5.87 5.21
CA ALA A 74 6.16 -6.03 6.34
C ALA A 74 5.17 -7.20 6.16
N VAL A 75 4.65 -7.38 4.95
CA VAL A 75 3.72 -8.47 4.63
C VAL A 75 4.46 -9.81 4.53
N GLU A 76 5.70 -9.83 4.02
CA GLU A 76 6.55 -11.03 3.92
C GLU A 76 6.75 -11.70 5.28
N GLN A 77 6.92 -10.92 6.33
CA GLN A 77 7.08 -11.42 7.70
C GLN A 77 5.86 -12.21 8.20
N VAL A 78 4.69 -11.96 7.62
CA VAL A 78 3.42 -12.59 8.01
C VAL A 78 3.09 -13.78 7.10
N ILE A 79 3.09 -13.59 5.78
CA ILE A 79 2.59 -14.60 4.83
C ILE A 79 3.70 -15.31 4.02
N GLY A 80 4.95 -14.90 4.20
CA GLY A 80 6.10 -15.41 3.46
C GLY A 80 6.36 -14.67 2.14
N PRO A 81 7.40 -15.09 1.39
CA PRO A 81 7.97 -14.32 0.28
C PRO A 81 7.11 -14.31 -0.98
N ASN A 82 6.20 -15.26 -1.15
CA ASN A 82 5.37 -15.38 -2.35
C ASN A 82 4.08 -14.60 -2.17
N GLN A 83 4.10 -13.32 -2.54
CA GLN A 83 2.99 -12.39 -2.35
C GLN A 83 2.29 -12.08 -3.67
N MET A 84 0.98 -11.85 -3.62
CA MET A 84 0.17 -11.44 -4.76
C MET A 84 -0.85 -10.38 -4.34
N VAL A 85 -0.93 -9.29 -5.11
CA VAL A 85 -1.98 -8.27 -4.99
C VAL A 85 -3.07 -8.61 -6.02
N MET A 86 -4.28 -8.92 -5.55
CA MET A 86 -5.37 -9.51 -6.37
C MET A 86 -6.31 -8.49 -6.98
#